data_AF-A0A3N1T039-F1
#
_entry.id   AF-A0A3N1T039-F1
#
_cell.length_a   1.000
_cell.length_b   1.000
_cell.length_c   1.000
_cell.angle_alpha   90.00
_cell.angle_beta   90.00
_cell.angle_gamma   90.00
#
_symmetry.space_group_name_H-M   'P 1'
#
loop_
_entity.id
_entity.type
_entity.pdbx_description
1 polymer ?
#
loop_
_entity_poly.entity_id
_entity_poly.type
_entity_poly.pdbx_seq_one_letter_code
_entity_poly.pdbx_strand_id
1 'polypeptide(L)'
;MSGIPDYPPQQAGDYWVLPTVDTAADGLVKLHVSVTVSAEDNLQDSDLQAEVTAGERTLVRESGPTPGPLTTLELLSINAVGFFTFANPGNPPPSAVVVTVRGSQASFDVSGGQA
;
A
#
# COMPACT_ATOMS: atom_id res chain seq x y z
N MET A 1 5.98 -4.60 16.13
CA MET A 1 4.64 -5.21 16.26
C MET A 1 3.89 -4.79 15.00
N SER A 2 3.34 -5.73 14.24
CA SER A 2 2.59 -5.40 13.03
C SER A 2 1.14 -5.18 13.44
N GLY A 3 0.67 -3.93 13.34
CA GLY A 3 -0.70 -3.55 13.67
C GLY A 3 -1.62 -3.96 12.53
N ILE A 4 -2.70 -4.66 12.84
CA ILE A 4 -3.82 -4.79 11.90
C ILE A 4 -4.28 -3.35 11.59
N PRO A 5 -4.45 -2.98 10.31
CA PRO A 5 -4.97 -1.66 9.97
C PRO A 5 -6.29 -1.39 10.71
N ASP A 6 -6.41 -0.24 11.39
CA ASP A 6 -7.66 0.19 12.04
C ASP A 6 -8.61 0.89 11.06
N TYR A 7 -8.47 0.58 9.77
CA TYR A 7 -9.32 1.04 8.69
C TYR A 7 -9.72 -0.14 7.81
N PRO A 8 -10.97 -0.18 7.34
CA PRO A 8 -11.44 -1.26 6.48
C PRO A 8 -10.83 -1.16 5.07
N PRO A 9 -10.81 -2.26 4.30
CA PRO A 9 -10.57 -2.20 2.87
C PRO A 9 -11.49 -1.20 2.17
N GLN A 10 -11.00 -0.55 1.12
CA GLN A 10 -11.78 0.41 0.31
C GLN A 10 -11.72 0.05 -1.17
N GLN A 11 -12.66 0.57 -1.96
CA GLN A 11 -12.69 0.36 -3.40
C GLN A 11 -11.83 1.38 -4.15
N ALA A 12 -10.99 0.88 -5.06
CA ALA A 12 -10.32 1.65 -6.10
C ALA A 12 -10.81 1.12 -7.46
N GLY A 13 -11.94 1.67 -7.93
CA GLY A 13 -12.63 1.15 -9.13
C GLY A 13 -13.25 -0.21 -8.84
N ASP A 14 -12.93 -1.22 -9.66
CA ASP A 14 -13.42 -2.59 -9.50
C ASP A 14 -12.66 -3.41 -8.45
N TYR A 15 -11.61 -2.85 -7.85
CA TYR A 15 -10.71 -3.54 -6.93
C TYR A 15 -10.95 -3.14 -5.48
N TRP A 16 -10.99 -4.13 -4.59
CA TRP A 16 -10.86 -3.89 -3.15
C TRP A 16 -9.39 -3.85 -2.78
N VAL A 17 -8.98 -2.77 -2.11
CA VAL A 17 -7.59 -2.54 -1.71
C VAL A 17 -7.47 -2.28 -0.22
N LEU A 18 -6.38 -2.75 0.36
CA LEU A 18 -6.00 -2.46 1.74
C LEU A 18 -4.48 -2.23 1.79
N PRO A 19 -4.03 -0.97 1.98
CA PRO A 19 -2.66 -0.70 2.36
C PRO A 19 -2.43 -1.09 3.82
N THR A 20 -1.19 -1.42 4.15
CA THR A 20 -0.72 -1.60 5.53
C THR A 20 0.68 -1.04 5.64
N VAL A 21 0.90 -0.19 6.64
CA VAL A 21 2.23 0.33 6.96
C VAL A 21 2.94 -0.69 7.85
N ASP A 22 3.93 -1.39 7.29
CA ASP A 22 4.71 -2.41 8.00
C ASP A 22 5.70 -1.79 9.00
N THR A 23 6.32 -0.69 8.62
CA THR A 23 7.24 0.06 9.47
C THR A 23 7.34 1.51 9.02
N ALA A 24 7.55 2.41 9.97
CA ALA A 24 7.87 3.82 9.76
C ALA A 24 9.05 4.20 10.66
N ALA A 25 10.22 3.60 10.41
CA ALA A 25 11.42 3.74 11.23
C ALA A 25 12.67 3.84 10.35
N ASP A 26 13.80 4.21 10.96
CA ASP A 26 15.11 4.25 10.31
C ASP A 26 15.17 5.11 9.03
N GLY A 27 14.34 6.15 8.97
CA GLY A 27 14.26 7.07 7.84
C GLY A 27 13.44 6.52 6.68
N LEU A 28 12.66 5.45 6.87
CA LEU A 28 11.91 4.77 5.82
C LEU A 28 10.47 4.48 6.24
N VAL A 29 9.59 4.40 5.25
CA VAL A 29 8.26 3.79 5.39
C VAL A 29 8.18 2.59 4.46
N LYS A 30 7.90 1.41 5.00
CA LYS A 30 7.59 0.21 4.20
C LYS A 30 6.09 -0.01 4.22
N LEU A 31 5.54 -0.19 3.03
CA LEU A 31 4.11 -0.32 2.81
C LEU A 31 3.88 -1.57 1.98
N HIS A 32 2.93 -2.42 2.38
CA HIS A 32 2.35 -3.40 1.48
C HIS A 32 0.93 -3.00 1.13
N VAL A 33 0.52 -3.29 -0.10
CA VAL A 33 -0.84 -3.07 -0.58
C VAL A 33 -1.40 -4.40 -1.05
N SER A 34 -2.46 -4.84 -0.39
CA SER A 34 -3.22 -6.03 -0.78
C SER A 34 -4.37 -5.61 -1.68
N VAL A 35 -4.51 -6.28 -2.82
CA VAL A 35 -5.57 -6.03 -3.81
C VAL A 35 -6.29 -7.34 -4.09
N THR A 36 -7.60 -7.40 -3.81
CA THR A 36 -8.40 -8.58 -4.15
C THR A 36 -8.56 -8.70 -5.65
N VAL A 37 -8.24 -9.87 -6.19
CA VAL A 37 -8.30 -10.19 -7.62
C VAL A 37 -9.03 -11.51 -7.86
N SER A 38 -9.54 -11.70 -9.08
CA SER A 38 -10.23 -12.93 -9.50
C SER A 38 -9.30 -14.00 -10.09
N ALA A 39 -8.03 -13.67 -10.36
CA ALA A 39 -7.03 -14.56 -10.97
C ALA A 39 -5.61 -14.07 -10.66
N GLU A 40 -4.62 -14.96 -10.71
CA GLU A 40 -3.23 -14.67 -10.34
C GLU A 40 -2.56 -13.62 -11.23
N ASP A 41 -2.78 -13.66 -12.54
CA ASP A 41 -2.14 -12.74 -13.50
C ASP A 41 -2.91 -11.42 -13.73
N ASN A 42 -3.87 -11.09 -12.86
CA ASN A 42 -4.80 -9.99 -13.12
C ASN A 42 -4.16 -8.60 -13.00
N LEU A 43 -3.06 -8.45 -12.25
CA LEU A 43 -2.40 -7.16 -12.05
C LEU A 43 -0.89 -7.24 -12.30
N GLN A 44 -0.39 -6.26 -13.05
CA GLN A 44 1.04 -6.03 -13.26
C GLN A 44 1.57 -4.98 -12.26
N ASP A 45 2.87 -4.89 -12.09
CA ASP A 45 3.53 -3.85 -11.30
C ASP A 45 3.09 -2.44 -11.69
N SER A 46 2.94 -2.19 -12.99
CA SER A 46 2.50 -0.89 -13.52
C SER A 46 1.04 -0.55 -13.21
N ASP A 47 0.22 -1.54 -12.88
CA ASP A 47 -1.20 -1.33 -12.57
C ASP A 47 -1.39 -0.75 -11.16
N LEU A 48 -0.40 -0.88 -10.27
CA LEU A 48 -0.51 -0.53 -8.86
C LEU A 48 0.47 0.58 -8.48
N GLN A 49 -0.05 1.67 -7.93
CA GLN A 49 0.74 2.77 -7.38
C GLN A 49 0.29 3.08 -5.96
N ALA A 50 1.23 3.59 -5.16
CA ALA A 50 0.96 4.07 -3.82
C ALA A 50 1.71 5.38 -3.57
N GLU A 51 1.04 6.29 -2.89
CA GLU A 51 1.59 7.52 -2.36
C GLU A 51 1.39 7.51 -0.84
N VAL A 52 2.39 7.99 -0.10
CA VAL A 52 2.33 8.08 1.36
C VAL A 52 2.57 9.52 1.77
N THR A 53 1.72 10.04 2.64
CA THR A 53 1.89 11.34 3.29
C THR A 53 2.32 11.12 4.73
N ALA A 54 3.35 11.85 5.17
CA ALA A 54 3.78 11.88 6.56
C ALA A 54 4.14 13.32 6.94
N GLY A 55 3.53 13.82 8.01
CA GLY A 55 3.49 15.26 8.27
C GLY A 55 2.73 15.99 7.16
N GLU A 56 3.31 17.07 6.61
CA GLU A 56 2.71 17.91 5.54
C GLU A 56 3.25 17.59 4.14
N ARG A 57 3.96 16.47 3.96
CA ARG A 57 4.63 16.13 2.70
C ARG A 57 4.26 14.73 2.21
N THR A 58 4.16 14.61 0.88
CA THR A 58 4.18 13.31 0.20
C THR A 58 5.61 12.80 0.17
N LEU A 59 5.81 11.55 0.59
CA LEU A 59 7.10 10.90 0.63
C LEU A 59 7.55 10.47 -0.77
N VAL A 60 8.87 10.50 -0.99
CA VAL A 60 9.46 10.05 -2.24
C VAL A 60 9.55 8.53 -2.23
N ARG A 61 8.97 7.89 -3.24
CA ARG A 61 9.08 6.44 -3.44
C ARG A 61 10.52 6.07 -3.82
N GLU A 62 11.16 5.22 -3.02
CA GLU A 62 12.49 4.66 -3.31
C GLU A 62 12.37 3.37 -4.13
N SER A 63 11.38 2.54 -3.82
CA SER A 63 11.12 1.29 -4.54
C SER A 63 9.63 0.94 -4.57
N GLY A 64 9.26 0.09 -5.52
CA GLY A 64 7.91 -0.44 -5.69
C GLY A 64 7.95 -1.93 -6.02
N PRO A 65 6.82 -2.49 -6.49
CA PRO A 65 6.74 -3.88 -6.88
C PRO A 65 7.80 -4.25 -7.93
N THR A 66 8.25 -5.50 -7.89
CA THR A 66 9.15 -6.06 -8.90
C THR A 66 8.46 -6.02 -10.27
N PRO A 67 9.16 -5.67 -11.36
CA PRO A 67 8.57 -5.64 -12.70
C PRO A 67 7.92 -6.98 -13.10
N GLY A 68 6.72 -6.91 -13.69
CA GLY A 68 5.93 -8.07 -14.11
C GLY A 68 4.65 -8.26 -13.28
N PRO A 69 4.07 -9.48 -13.31
CA PRO A 69 2.87 -9.78 -12.54
C PRO A 69 3.11 -9.57 -11.03
N LEU A 70 2.13 -9.00 -10.34
CA LEU A 70 2.17 -8.89 -8.89
C LEU A 70 2.11 -10.28 -8.24
N THR A 71 2.88 -10.47 -7.17
CA THR A 71 2.81 -11.70 -6.36
C THR A 71 1.41 -11.87 -5.81
N THR A 72 0.84 -13.07 -5.96
CA THR A 72 -0.46 -13.40 -5.39
C THR A 72 -0.34 -14.32 -4.18
N LEU A 73 -1.27 -14.14 -3.24
CA LEU A 73 -1.47 -15.03 -2.10
C LEU A 73 -2.93 -15.50 -2.12
N GLU A 74 -3.13 -16.81 -2.12
CA GLU A 74 -4.46 -17.43 -2.06
C GLU A 74 -4.64 -18.15 -0.72
N LEU A 75 -5.64 -17.71 0.05
CA LEU A 75 -6.07 -18.40 1.27
C LEU A 75 -7.57 -18.74 1.19
N LEU A 76 -8.40 -17.70 1.06
CA LEU A 76 -9.85 -17.79 0.82
C LEU A 76 -10.26 -16.97 -0.42
N SER A 77 -9.54 -15.87 -0.65
CA SER A 77 -9.56 -15.08 -1.88
C SER A 77 -8.14 -14.96 -2.42
N ILE A 78 -8.00 -14.70 -3.72
CA ILE A 78 -6.73 -14.38 -4.35
C ILE A 78 -6.46 -12.89 -4.13
N ASN A 79 -5.33 -12.57 -3.51
CA ASN A 79 -4.90 -11.20 -3.30
C ASN A 79 -3.55 -10.98 -3.98
N ALA A 80 -3.49 -10.03 -4.91
CA ALA A 80 -2.24 -9.52 -5.43
C ALA A 80 -1.61 -8.56 -4.41
N VAL A 81 -0.30 -8.60 -4.25
CA VAL A 81 0.42 -7.83 -3.24
C VAL A 81 1.52 -7.00 -3.90
N GLY A 82 1.50 -5.70 -3.64
CA GLY A 82 2.58 -4.77 -4.00
C GLY A 82 3.34 -4.32 -2.77
N PHE A 83 4.68 -4.37 -2.82
CA PHE A 83 5.56 -3.86 -1.77
C PHE A 83 6.19 -2.54 -2.21
N PHE A 84 6.17 -1.55 -1.33
CA PHE A 84 6.70 -0.22 -1.58
C PHE A 84 7.61 0.22 -0.44
N THR A 85 8.64 0.98 -0.77
CA THR A 85 9.49 1.68 0.21
C THR A 85 9.54 3.16 -0.13
N PHE A 86 9.38 4.01 0.88
CA PHE A 86 9.42 5.45 0.75
C PHE A 86 10.47 6.06 1.68
N ALA A 87 11.18 7.07 1.19
CA ALA A 87 12.10 7.87 1.99
C ALA A 87 11.32 8.72 2.99
N ASN A 88 11.62 8.59 4.28
CA ASN A 88 11.00 9.33 5.37
C ASN A 88 12.03 9.97 6.31
N PRO A 89 12.87 10.91 5.81
CA PRO A 89 13.92 11.52 6.62
C PRO A 89 13.32 12.28 7.81
N GLY A 90 13.74 11.96 9.02
CA GLY A 90 13.22 12.54 10.26
C GLY A 90 12.05 11.77 10.90
N ASN A 91 11.61 10.66 10.29
CA ASN A 91 10.62 9.75 10.84
C ASN A 91 9.29 10.37 11.33
N PRO A 92 8.68 11.36 10.65
CA PRO A 92 7.30 11.70 10.97
C PRO A 92 6.39 10.47 10.73
N PRO A 93 5.37 10.27 11.57
CA PRO A 93 4.43 9.17 11.38
C PRO A 93 3.64 9.38 10.07
N PRO A 94 3.38 8.31 9.29
CA PRO A 94 2.46 8.37 8.16
C PRO A 94 1.06 8.77 8.62
N SER A 95 0.42 9.66 7.87
CA SER A 95 -0.94 10.14 8.14
C SER A 95 -1.92 9.73 7.05
N ALA A 96 -1.49 9.60 5.81
CA ALA A 96 -2.34 9.14 4.72
C ALA A 96 -1.61 8.21 3.73
N VAL A 97 -2.37 7.31 3.12
CA VAL A 97 -1.95 6.51 1.98
C VAL A 97 -2.99 6.63 0.88
N VAL A 98 -2.55 6.93 -0.34
CA VAL A 98 -3.40 6.88 -1.54
C VAL A 98 -2.94 5.71 -2.38
N VAL A 99 -3.85 4.78 -2.67
CA VAL A 99 -3.60 3.64 -3.54
C VAL A 99 -4.29 3.89 -4.87
N THR A 100 -3.55 3.75 -5.97
CA THR A 100 -4.11 3.82 -7.32
C THR A 100 -4.01 2.44 -7.99
N VAL A 101 -5.13 1.92 -8.50
CA VAL A 101 -5.18 0.71 -9.32
C VAL A 101 -5.79 1.05 -10.67
N ARG A 102 -5.01 0.89 -11.76
CA ARG A 102 -5.44 1.19 -13.14
C ARG A 102 -6.10 2.57 -13.29
N GLY A 103 -5.58 3.57 -12.58
CA GLY A 103 -6.08 4.95 -12.61
C GLY A 103 -7.24 5.26 -11.64
N SER A 104 -7.82 4.25 -10.98
CA SER A 104 -8.82 4.47 -9.92
C SER A 104 -8.15 4.55 -8.55
N GLN A 105 -8.66 5.39 -7.65
CA GLN A 105 -8.01 5.69 -6.37
C GLN A 105 -8.86 5.34 -5.15
N ALA A 106 -8.20 4.92 -4.08
CA ALA A 106 -8.72 4.83 -2.72
C ALA A 106 -7.77 5.55 -1.75
N SER A 107 -8.32 6.25 -0.76
CA SER A 107 -7.55 7.06 0.19
C SER A 107 -7.78 6.57 1.62
N PHE A 108 -6.70 6.38 2.37
CA PHE A 108 -6.71 5.82 3.70
C PHE A 108 -6.09 6.80 4.68
N ASP A 109 -6.81 7.10 5.78
CA ASP A 109 -6.21 7.72 6.96
C ASP A 109 -5.48 6.62 7.74
N VAL A 110 -4.17 6.74 7.83
CA VAL A 110 -3.31 5.74 8.49
C VAL A 110 -2.73 6.25 9.81
N SER A 111 -3.16 7.43 10.26
CA SER A 111 -2.64 8.07 11.48
C SER A 111 -2.88 7.25 12.75
N GLY A 112 -3.92 6.40 12.77
CA GLY A 112 -4.26 5.51 13.89
C GLY A 112 -3.61 4.11 13.85
N GLY A 113 -2.91 3.74 12.78
CA GLY A 113 -2.42 2.37 12.57
C GLY A 113 -1.12 2.00 13.30
N GLN A 114 -0.60 2.87 14.17
CA GLN A 114 0.65 2.64 14.91
C GLN A 114 0.36 2.44 16.40
N ALA A 115 0.21 1.18 16.82
CA ALA A 115 0.24 0.76 18.21
C ALA A 115 1.40 -0.22 18.45
#